data_AF-T1BH36-F1
#
_entry.id   AF-T1BH36-F1
#
_cell.length_a   1.000
_cell.length_b   1.000
_cell.length_c   1.000
_cell.angle_alpha   90.00
_cell.angle_beta   90.00
_cell.angle_gamma   90.00
#
_symmetry.space_group_name_H-M   'P 1'
#
loop_
_entity.id
_entity.type
_entity.pdbx_description
1 polymer ?
#
loop_
_entity_poly.entity_id
_entity_poly.type
_entity_poly.pdbx_seq_one_letter_code
_entity_poly.pdbx_strand_id
1 'polypeptide(L)'
;ADCDLVLDACDALAVKVALIAHCRRSKQPVVTVGSAGGRIDAARVQVRDLSRTEHDALLALVRKRLRQQHGFPRNPERYFGIAAVYSMENVRRPADDSAARAGANSSLDCGGGLGAVTHVTGTFGFVAAGKALELLLRLSRE
;
A
#
# COMPACT_ATOMS: atom_id res chain seq x y z
N ALA A 1 -24.08 8.28 -1.48
CA ALA A 1 -23.81 7.59 -2.76
C ALA A 1 -22.86 6.45 -2.43
N ASP A 2 -23.25 5.22 -2.75
CA ASP A 2 -22.32 4.09 -2.68
C ASP A 2 -21.30 4.22 -3.82
N CYS A 3 -20.07 3.78 -3.61
CA CYS A 3 -19.00 3.81 -4.62
C CYS A 3 -18.84 2.44 -5.27
N ASP A 4 -18.48 2.38 -6.55
CA ASP A 4 -18.30 1.09 -7.25
C ASP A 4 -17.01 0.37 -6.80
N LEU A 5 -16.00 1.13 -6.38
CA LEU A 5 -14.72 0.63 -5.91
C LEU A 5 -14.04 1.66 -5.00
N VAL A 6 -13.28 1.16 -4.02
CA VAL A 6 -12.44 1.98 -3.14
C VAL A 6 -10.98 1.90 -3.58
N LEU A 7 -10.35 3.05 -3.79
CA LEU A 7 -8.91 3.16 -3.99
C LEU A 7 -8.27 3.70 -2.70
N ASP A 8 -7.54 2.85 -2.01
CA ASP A 8 -6.91 3.14 -0.73
C ASP A 8 -5.45 3.59 -0.91
N ALA A 9 -5.27 4.91 -0.90
CA ALA A 9 -3.97 5.59 -0.94
C ALA A 9 -3.55 6.20 0.42
N CYS A 10 -4.11 5.71 1.53
CA CYS A 10 -3.78 6.21 2.87
C CYS A 10 -2.48 5.58 3.41
N ASP A 11 -1.68 6.39 4.10
CA ASP A 11 -0.41 6.00 4.74
C ASP A 11 -0.57 5.65 6.24
N ALA A 12 -1.63 6.13 6.88
CA ALA A 12 -1.96 5.80 8.26
C ALA A 12 -2.38 4.32 8.39
N LEU A 13 -1.50 3.51 8.98
CA LEU A 13 -1.67 2.06 9.14
C LEU A 13 -3.02 1.64 9.74
N ALA A 14 -3.50 2.35 10.77
CA ALA A 14 -4.78 2.03 11.42
C ALA A 14 -5.97 2.22 10.47
N VAL A 15 -5.98 3.34 9.73
CA VAL A 15 -7.01 3.65 8.73
C VAL A 15 -7.00 2.61 7.61
N LYS A 16 -5.80 2.30 7.09
CA LYS A 16 -5.62 1.31 6.01
C LYS A 16 -6.19 -0.06 6.37
N VAL A 17 -5.87 -0.55 7.57
CA VAL A 17 -6.36 -1.83 8.08
C VAL A 17 -7.88 -1.82 8.25
N ALA A 18 -8.43 -0.76 8.86
CA ALA A 18 -9.87 -0.63 9.07
C ALA A 18 -10.64 -0.57 7.75
N LEU A 19 -10.15 0.22 6.79
CA LEU A 19 -10.75 0.39 5.47
C LEU A 19 -10.78 -0.93 4.69
N ILE A 20 -9.62 -1.61 4.60
CA ILE A 20 -9.52 -2.91 3.91
C ILE A 20 -10.45 -3.94 4.58
N ALA A 21 -10.45 -4.00 5.91
CA ALA A 21 -11.29 -4.96 6.63
C ALA A 21 -12.78 -4.67 6.44
N HIS A 22 -13.19 -3.39 6.42
CA HIS A 22 -14.55 -2.98 6.09
C HIS A 22 -14.92 -3.40 4.67
N CYS A 23 -14.10 -3.05 3.67
CA CYS A 23 -14.38 -3.38 2.28
C CYS A 23 -14.55 -4.89 2.07
N ARG A 24 -13.69 -5.71 2.69
CA ARG A 24 -13.83 -7.19 2.61
C ARG A 24 -15.14 -7.69 3.20
N ARG A 25 -15.57 -7.15 4.36
CA ARG A 25 -16.83 -7.57 5.01
C ARG A 25 -18.05 -7.15 4.20
N SER A 26 -18.01 -5.94 3.63
CA SER A 26 -19.11 -5.38 2.83
C SER A 26 -19.10 -5.85 1.37
N LYS A 27 -18.15 -6.71 0.98
CA LYS A 27 -17.92 -7.14 -0.42
C LYS A 27 -17.69 -5.95 -1.37
N GLN A 28 -17.17 -4.84 -0.86
CA GLN A 28 -16.79 -3.68 -1.66
C GLN A 28 -15.43 -3.96 -2.33
N PRO A 29 -15.31 -3.86 -3.67
CA PRO A 29 -14.03 -3.95 -4.34
C PRO A 29 -13.05 -2.89 -3.82
N VAL A 30 -11.80 -3.29 -3.56
CA VAL A 30 -10.76 -2.39 -3.05
C VAL A 30 -9.41 -2.66 -3.72
N VAL A 31 -8.73 -1.58 -4.10
CA VAL A 31 -7.31 -1.57 -4.50
C VAL A 31 -6.55 -0.77 -3.46
N THR A 32 -5.47 -1.32 -2.91
CA THR A 32 -4.65 -0.64 -1.92
C THR A 32 -3.29 -0.27 -2.48
N VAL A 33 -2.71 0.83 -2.00
CA VAL A 33 -1.42 1.35 -2.44
C VAL A 33 -0.42 1.28 -1.29
N GLY A 34 0.78 0.75 -1.54
CA GLY A 34 1.89 0.69 -0.58
C GLY A 34 2.64 2.02 -0.44
N SER A 35 3.75 1.99 0.27
CA SER A 35 4.60 3.17 0.48
C SER A 35 5.50 3.43 -0.73
N ALA A 36 5.33 4.59 -1.35
CA ALA A 36 6.16 5.07 -2.46
C ALA A 36 7.43 5.81 -2.01
N GLY A 37 7.54 6.17 -0.72
CA GLY A 37 8.66 6.93 -0.17
C GLY A 37 9.97 6.13 -0.16
N GLY A 38 11.10 6.84 -0.34
CA GLY A 38 12.44 6.28 -0.37
C GLY A 38 12.73 5.46 -1.62
N ARG A 39 12.03 5.72 -2.72
CA ARG A 39 12.15 4.99 -3.98
C ARG A 39 12.42 5.96 -5.12
N ILE A 40 13.12 5.51 -6.16
CA ILE A 40 13.42 6.32 -7.34
C ILE A 40 13.12 5.60 -8.66
N ASP A 41 12.98 4.27 -8.64
CA ASP A 41 12.78 3.47 -9.84
C ASP A 41 11.30 3.16 -10.05
N ALA A 42 10.65 3.97 -10.89
CA ALA A 42 9.24 3.81 -11.23
C ALA A 42 8.95 2.55 -12.06
N ALA A 43 9.95 1.96 -12.74
CA ALA A 43 9.75 0.75 -13.53
C ALA A 43 9.55 -0.50 -12.66
N ARG A 44 9.90 -0.42 -11.36
CA ARG A 44 9.72 -1.52 -10.39
C ARG A 44 8.36 -1.51 -9.70
N VAL A 45 7.47 -0.59 -10.06
CA VAL A 45 6.10 -0.54 -9.56
C VAL A 45 5.28 -1.64 -10.22
N GLN A 46 4.55 -2.42 -9.42
CA GLN A 46 3.73 -3.52 -9.90
C GLN A 46 2.50 -3.76 -9.02
N VAL A 47 1.58 -4.58 -9.52
CA VAL A 47 0.36 -4.99 -8.83
C VAL A 47 0.42 -6.49 -8.50
N ARG A 48 0.22 -6.84 -7.23
CA ARG A 48 0.08 -8.23 -6.77
C ARG A 48 -1.05 -8.33 -5.75
N ASP A 49 -1.41 -9.55 -5.36
CA ASP A 49 -2.26 -9.72 -4.18
C ASP A 49 -1.54 -9.17 -2.94
N LEU A 50 -2.28 -8.48 -2.07
CA LEU A 50 -1.76 -7.89 -0.85
C LEU A 50 -0.95 -8.90 -0.03
N SER A 51 -1.37 -10.18 0.00
CA SER A 51 -0.68 -11.24 0.74
C SER A 51 0.74 -11.54 0.24
N ARG A 52 1.05 -11.16 -1.01
CA ARG A 52 2.32 -11.43 -1.72
C ARG A 52 3.23 -10.22 -1.87
N THR A 53 2.86 -9.08 -1.28
CA THR A 53 3.70 -7.89 -1.36
C THR A 53 4.95 -8.02 -0.48
N GLU A 54 6.05 -7.47 -0.97
CA GLU A 54 7.39 -7.56 -0.39
C GLU A 54 8.13 -6.22 -0.55
N HIS A 55 9.24 -6.02 0.15
CA HIS A 55 9.99 -4.74 0.16
C HIS A 55 9.15 -3.50 0.57
N ASP A 56 8.04 -3.70 1.28
CA ASP A 56 7.14 -2.64 1.76
C ASP A 56 6.75 -2.87 3.23
N ALA A 57 7.29 -2.02 4.11
CA ALA A 57 7.09 -2.14 5.56
C ALA A 57 5.65 -1.81 5.98
N LEU A 58 5.00 -0.85 5.32
CA LEU A 58 3.61 -0.48 5.60
C LEU A 58 2.70 -1.67 5.29
N LEU A 59 2.81 -2.23 4.08
CA LEU A 59 1.99 -3.37 3.68
C LEU A 59 2.30 -4.63 4.50
N ALA A 60 3.54 -4.83 4.95
CA ALA A 60 3.88 -5.91 5.87
C ALA A 60 3.12 -5.80 7.21
N LEU A 61 3.06 -4.59 7.78
CA LEU A 61 2.31 -4.32 9.01
C LEU A 61 0.79 -4.45 8.78
N VAL A 62 0.28 -3.98 7.65
CA VAL A 62 -1.13 -4.15 7.25
C VAL A 62 -1.47 -5.64 7.20
N ARG A 63 -0.69 -6.46 6.46
CA ARG A 63 -0.91 -7.92 6.39
C ARG A 63 -0.92 -8.56 7.77
N LYS A 64 0.02 -8.19 8.64
CA LYS A 64 0.11 -8.72 10.01
C LYS A 64 -1.18 -8.42 10.79
N ARG A 65 -1.63 -7.16 10.82
CA ARG A 65 -2.85 -6.76 11.54
C ARG A 65 -4.11 -7.40 10.98
N LEU A 66 -4.24 -7.46 9.65
CA LEU A 66 -5.37 -8.13 8.99
C LEU A 66 -5.49 -9.61 9.37
N ARG A 67 -4.37 -10.35 9.48
CA ARG A 67 -4.33 -11.76 9.94
C ARG A 67 -4.62 -11.93 11.43
N GLN A 68 -4.23 -10.96 12.24
CA GLN A 68 -4.39 -11.01 13.69
C GLN A 68 -5.83 -10.64 14.10
N GLN A 69 -6.41 -9.61 13.49
CA GLN A 69 -7.61 -8.93 13.98
C GLN A 69 -8.83 -9.12 13.08
N HIS A 70 -8.65 -9.47 11.80
CA HIS A 70 -9.75 -9.49 10.81
C HIS A 70 -9.87 -10.82 10.06
N GLY A 71 -9.25 -11.89 10.59
CA GLY A 71 -9.39 -13.25 10.08
C GLY A 71 -8.93 -13.43 8.64
N PHE A 72 -7.96 -12.63 8.16
CA PHE A 72 -7.33 -12.90 6.86
C PHE A 72 -6.50 -14.19 6.93
N PRO A 73 -6.37 -14.94 5.81
CA PRO A 73 -5.67 -16.21 5.80
C PRO A 73 -4.22 -16.12 6.31
N ARG A 74 -3.85 -17.07 7.17
CA ARG A 74 -2.47 -17.24 7.67
C ARG A 74 -1.63 -18.17 6.80
N ASN A 75 -2.28 -19.14 6.12
CA ASN A 75 -1.59 -20.01 5.16
C ASN A 75 -0.98 -19.15 4.04
N PRO A 76 0.35 -19.18 3.83
CA PRO A 76 1.02 -18.45 2.75
C PRO A 76 0.50 -18.78 1.35
N GLU A 77 -0.09 -19.94 1.12
CA GLU A 77 -0.64 -20.34 -0.18
C GLU A 77 -1.93 -19.59 -0.53
N ARG A 78 -2.67 -19.11 0.47
CA ARG A 78 -3.96 -18.43 0.25
C ARG A 78 -3.77 -16.93 0.01
N TYR A 79 -4.49 -16.43 -0.99
CA TYR A 79 -4.56 -15.00 -1.31
C TYR A 79 -5.54 -14.25 -0.41
N PHE A 80 -5.32 -12.95 -0.27
CA PHE A 80 -6.26 -12.06 0.43
C PHE A 80 -7.43 -11.64 -0.46
N GLY A 81 -7.27 -11.71 -1.78
CA GLY A 81 -8.23 -11.23 -2.76
C GLY A 81 -8.23 -9.70 -2.87
N ILE A 82 -7.08 -9.06 -2.59
CA ILE A 82 -6.96 -7.60 -2.57
C ILE A 82 -5.78 -7.22 -3.44
N ALA A 83 -6.03 -6.44 -4.49
CA ALA A 83 -4.96 -5.91 -5.33
C ALA A 83 -4.18 -4.83 -4.56
N ALA A 84 -2.85 -4.95 -4.57
CA ALA A 84 -1.94 -4.02 -3.93
C ALA A 84 -0.89 -3.52 -4.93
N VAL A 85 -0.80 -2.20 -5.07
CA VAL A 85 0.26 -1.51 -5.83
C VAL A 85 1.45 -1.28 -4.92
N TYR A 86 2.63 -1.75 -5.31
CA TYR A 86 3.86 -1.59 -4.54
C TYR A 86 5.08 -1.63 -5.47
N SER A 87 6.27 -1.33 -4.94
CA SER A 87 7.51 -1.44 -5.71
C SER A 87 8.44 -2.50 -5.14
N MET A 88 9.13 -3.21 -6.02
CA MET A 88 10.18 -4.16 -5.65
C MET A 88 11.48 -3.49 -5.23
N GLU A 89 11.61 -2.17 -5.41
CA GLU A 89 12.79 -1.43 -4.95
C GLU A 89 12.94 -1.54 -3.42
N ASN A 90 14.17 -1.66 -2.92
CA ASN A 90 14.39 -1.48 -1.49
C ASN A 90 14.27 0.00 -1.15
N VAL A 91 13.68 0.29 0.01
CA VAL A 91 13.58 1.67 0.51
C VAL A 91 14.98 2.22 0.77
N ARG A 92 15.30 3.32 0.11
CA ARG A 92 16.49 4.15 0.35
C ARG A 92 16.25 5.01 1.57
N ARG A 93 17.16 4.91 2.54
CA ARG A 93 17.24 5.85 3.65
C ARG A 93 18.37 6.83 3.35
N PRO A 94 18.26 8.10 3.78
CA PRO A 94 19.41 8.98 3.80
C PRO A 94 20.57 8.26 4.48
N ALA A 95 21.77 8.32 3.89
CA ALA A 95 22.95 7.82 4.57
C ALA A 95 23.11 8.61 5.89
N ASP A 96 23.38 7.91 6.98
CA ASP A 96 23.62 8.51 8.29
C ASP A 96 24.93 9.31 8.25
N ASP A 97 24.90 10.52 7.69
CA ASP A 97 25.87 11.54 8.07
C ASP A 97 25.48 12.01 9.47
N SER A 98 26.16 11.41 10.44
CA SER A 98 26.00 11.49 11.89
C SER A 98 26.08 12.89 12.53
N ALA A 99 25.93 13.97 11.75
CA ALA A 99 25.94 15.35 12.23
C ALA A 99 24.54 16.00 12.35
N ALA A 100 23.45 15.38 11.87
CA ALA A 100 22.17 16.09 11.71
C ALA A 100 20.97 15.59 12.55
N ARG A 101 21.12 14.68 13.52
CA ARG A 101 19.96 14.14 14.28
C ARG A 101 20.13 14.03 15.79
N ALA A 102 20.72 15.03 16.43
CA ALA A 102 20.46 15.28 17.84
C ALA A 102 19.09 16.00 17.97
N GLY A 103 18.01 15.25 18.25
CA GLY A 103 16.85 15.81 18.95
C GLY A 103 15.51 15.95 18.21
N ALA A 104 15.24 15.25 17.10
CA ALA A 104 13.91 15.27 16.48
C ALA A 104 13.19 13.93 16.65
N ASN A 105 12.13 13.95 17.47
CA ASN A 105 11.20 12.85 17.73
C ASN A 105 10.82 12.11 16.43
N SER A 106 11.13 10.81 16.40
CA SER A 106 10.89 9.89 15.29
C SER A 106 9.40 9.55 15.15
N SER A 107 8.61 10.56 14.84
CA SER A 107 7.24 10.41 14.38
C SER A 107 7.26 10.05 12.89
N LEU A 108 6.44 9.09 12.47
CA LEU A 108 6.20 8.74 11.06
C LEU A 108 5.42 9.82 10.30
N ASP A 109 5.35 11.03 10.87
CA ASP A 109 4.82 12.20 10.21
C ASP A 109 5.77 12.66 9.10
N CYS A 110 5.23 13.30 8.06
CA CYS A 110 5.96 13.82 6.91
C CYS A 110 6.99 14.94 7.24
N GLY A 111 7.48 15.04 8.49
CA GLY A 111 8.46 16.04 8.96
C GLY A 111 9.90 15.53 9.12
N GLY A 112 10.13 14.20 9.14
CA GLY A 112 11.49 13.63 9.30
C GLY A 112 11.75 12.32 8.54
N GLY A 113 10.80 11.95 7.67
CA GLY A 113 10.68 10.65 7.01
C GLY A 113 11.42 10.50 5.68
N LEU A 114 11.18 9.36 5.04
CA LEU A 114 11.70 9.02 3.71
C LEU A 114 11.31 10.13 2.70
N GLY A 115 12.27 10.61 1.90
CA GLY A 115 11.96 11.51 0.79
C GLY A 115 11.10 10.81 -0.28
N ALA A 116 10.35 11.57 -1.07
CA ALA A 116 9.55 11.04 -2.18
C ALA A 116 9.80 11.84 -3.46
N VAL A 117 9.60 11.20 -4.60
CA VAL A 117 9.82 11.79 -5.93
C VAL A 117 8.58 11.58 -6.79
N THR A 118 8.17 12.63 -7.49
CA THR A 118 6.86 12.71 -8.16
C THR A 118 6.66 11.63 -9.21
N HIS A 119 7.71 11.25 -9.96
CA HIS A 119 7.57 10.21 -10.98
C HIS A 119 7.24 8.86 -10.36
N VAL A 120 7.77 8.52 -9.19
CA VAL A 120 7.43 7.27 -8.50
C VAL A 120 6.03 7.35 -7.88
N THR A 121 5.72 8.40 -7.11
CA THR A 121 4.39 8.53 -6.48
C THR A 121 3.28 8.65 -7.52
N GLY A 122 3.53 9.36 -8.62
CA GLY A 122 2.63 9.45 -9.77
C GLY A 122 2.41 8.10 -10.42
N THR A 123 3.47 7.32 -10.68
CA THR A 123 3.34 5.95 -11.22
C THR A 123 2.53 5.04 -10.29
N PHE A 124 2.72 5.09 -8.97
CA PHE A 124 1.88 4.33 -8.03
C PHE A 124 0.38 4.69 -8.21
N GLY A 125 0.06 5.98 -8.29
CA GLY A 125 -1.31 6.45 -8.52
C GLY A 125 -1.88 5.98 -9.86
N PHE A 126 -1.13 6.14 -10.96
CA PHE A 126 -1.59 5.72 -12.28
C PHE A 126 -1.77 4.21 -12.42
N VAL A 127 -0.87 3.42 -11.82
CA VAL A 127 -1.00 1.96 -11.78
C VAL A 127 -2.22 1.54 -10.94
N ALA A 128 -2.49 2.22 -9.83
CA ALA A 128 -3.67 1.96 -9.01
C ALA A 128 -4.97 2.28 -9.77
N ALA A 129 -5.02 3.42 -10.46
CA ALA A 129 -6.16 3.80 -11.30
C ALA A 129 -6.38 2.81 -12.44
N GLY A 130 -5.32 2.40 -13.14
CA GLY A 130 -5.39 1.38 -14.18
C GLY A 130 -5.94 0.05 -13.65
N LYS A 131 -5.51 -0.37 -12.46
CA LYS A 131 -6.04 -1.58 -11.82
C LYS A 131 -7.50 -1.45 -11.40
N ALA A 132 -7.90 -0.30 -10.88
CA ALA A 132 -9.28 -0.02 -10.52
C ALA A 132 -10.21 -0.10 -11.73
N LEU A 133 -9.84 0.54 -12.84
CA LEU A 133 -10.60 0.49 -14.09
C LEU A 133 -10.70 -0.94 -14.64
N GLU A 134 -9.61 -1.71 -14.60
CA GLU A 134 -9.62 -3.13 -14.99
C GLU A 134 -10.65 -3.95 -14.19
N LEU A 135 -10.74 -3.72 -12.87
CA LEU A 135 -11.70 -4.41 -12.00
C LEU A 135 -13.13 -3.98 -12.29
N LEU A 136 -13.40 -2.69 -12.42
CA LEU A 136 -14.72 -2.16 -12.74
C LEU A 136 -15.24 -2.68 -14.09
N LEU A 137 -14.38 -2.72 -15.11
CA LEU A 137 -14.74 -3.27 -16.42
C LEU A 137 -15.08 -4.76 -16.37
N ARG A 138 -14.47 -5.53 -15.47
CA ARG A 138 -14.84 -6.95 -15.28
C ARG A 138 -16.21 -7.08 -14.62
N LEU A 139 -16.46 -6.31 -13.56
CA LEU A 139 -17.74 -6.32 -12.84
C LEU A 139 -18.90 -5.86 -13.72
N SER A 140 -18.66 -4.91 -14.64
CA SER A 140 -19.70 -4.42 -15.57
C SER A 140 -20.14 -5.44 -16.64
N ARG A 141 -19.40 -6.55 -16.80
CA ARG A 141 -19.67 -7.60 -17.79
C ARG A 141 -20.39 -8.81 -17.19
N GLU A 142 -20.63 -8.80 -15.88
CA GLU A 142 -21.38 -9.81 -15.12
C GLU A 142 -22.80 -9.30 -14.84
#